data_AF-A0A1S8CYL8-F1
#
_entry.id   AF-A0A1S8CYL8-F1
#
_cell.length_a   1.000
_cell.length_b   1.000
_cell.length_c   1.000
_cell.angle_alpha   90.00
_cell.angle_beta   90.00
_cell.angle_gamma   90.00
#
_symmetry.space_group_name_H-M   'P 1'
#
loop_
_entity.id
_entity.type
_entity.pdbx_description
1 polymer ?
#
loop_
_entity_poly.entity_id
_entity_poly.type
_entity_poly.pdbx_seq_one_letter_code
_entity_poly.pdbx_strand_id
1 'polypeptide(L)'
;MNLNHLLVAALVFIVAGTWLYTSISNAQQRAKLAAESASMQDHSPVYSTLQLKMQGEGREITLKGVFESVDAEHCFNELQKSSSLIGNYQQRCDHEASCKSLKLSTCSTYVEANYQDMLNKKPASTRYLHLQNAQNPKERGVLVFWGLNSSEADDFCTHMTKERVPEHIEMACI
;
A
#
# COMPACT_ATOMS: atom_id res chain seq x y z
N MET A 1 8.19 -35.05 -42.01
CA MET A 1 8.37 -33.95 -41.04
C MET A 1 7.94 -34.47 -39.68
N ASN A 2 8.87 -34.59 -38.73
CA ASN A 2 8.61 -35.24 -37.43
C ASN A 2 7.80 -34.33 -36.51
N LEU A 3 6.71 -34.86 -35.95
CA LEU A 3 5.78 -34.19 -35.04
C LEU A 3 6.49 -33.49 -33.85
N ASN A 4 7.62 -34.04 -33.40
CA ASN A 4 8.45 -33.46 -32.34
C ASN A 4 9.05 -32.09 -32.69
N HIS A 5 9.39 -31.82 -33.96
CA HIS A 5 9.96 -30.52 -34.33
C HIS A 5 8.90 -29.40 -34.36
N LEU A 6 7.64 -29.74 -34.67
CA LEU A 6 6.52 -28.78 -34.64
C LEU A 6 6.14 -28.39 -33.21
N LEU A 7 6.15 -29.34 -32.27
CA LEU A 7 5.88 -29.09 -30.85
C LEU A 7 6.93 -28.19 -30.19
N VAL A 8 8.22 -28.43 -30.47
CA VAL A 8 9.31 -27.60 -29.92
C VAL A 8 9.25 -26.17 -30.47
N ALA A 9 8.98 -26.01 -31.77
CA ALA A 9 8.83 -24.68 -32.36
C ALA A 9 7.66 -23.90 -31.73
N ALA A 10 6.50 -24.55 -31.54
CA ALA A 10 5.33 -23.93 -30.91
C ALA A 10 5.60 -23.47 -29.47
N LEU A 11 6.30 -24.26 -28.67
CA LEU A 11 6.67 -23.90 -27.30
C LEU A 11 7.60 -22.67 -27.24
N VAL A 12 8.57 -22.60 -28.14
CA VAL A 12 9.48 -21.44 -28.22
C VAL A 12 8.73 -20.16 -28.57
N PHE A 13 7.77 -20.21 -29.49
CA PHE A 13 6.94 -19.04 -29.83
C PHE A 13 6.06 -18.58 -28.67
N ILE A 14 5.49 -19.50 -27.91
CA ILE A 14 4.66 -19.15 -26.73
C ILE A 14 5.52 -18.48 -25.66
N VAL A 15 6.69 -19.04 -25.34
CA VAL A 15 7.60 -18.46 -24.33
C VAL A 15 8.14 -17.10 -24.76
N ALA A 16 8.54 -16.95 -26.02
CA ALA A 16 8.99 -15.64 -26.54
C ALA A 16 7.86 -14.62 -26.55
N GLY A 17 6.64 -15.03 -26.90
CA GLY A 17 5.45 -14.18 -26.90
C GLY A 17 5.07 -13.68 -25.51
N THR A 18 5.08 -14.55 -24.50
CA THR A 18 4.77 -14.15 -23.11
C THR A 18 5.87 -13.25 -22.53
N TRP A 19 7.14 -13.51 -22.87
CA TRP A 19 8.26 -12.69 -22.41
C TRP A 19 8.24 -11.29 -23.06
N LEU A 20 7.93 -11.20 -24.36
CA LEU A 20 7.77 -9.92 -25.06
C LEU A 20 6.56 -9.14 -24.53
N TYR A 21 5.42 -9.80 -24.32
CA TYR A 21 4.21 -9.16 -23.80
C TYR A 21 4.43 -8.55 -22.41
N THR A 22 5.06 -9.31 -21.51
CA THR A 22 5.36 -8.83 -20.14
C THR A 22 6.41 -7.72 -20.13
N SER A 23 7.39 -7.75 -21.02
CA SER A 23 8.39 -6.68 -21.16
C SER A 23 7.75 -5.36 -21.63
N ILE A 24 6.88 -5.43 -22.64
CA ILE A 24 6.19 -4.25 -23.18
C ILE A 24 5.18 -3.69 -22.17
N SER A 25 4.40 -4.54 -21.49
CA SER A 25 3.44 -4.09 -20.49
C SER A 25 4.13 -3.35 -19.33
N ASN A 26 5.27 -3.88 -18.86
CA ASN A 26 6.05 -3.24 -17.82
C ASN A 26 6.62 -1.89 -18.27
N ALA A 27 7.07 -1.78 -19.52
CA ALA A 27 7.57 -0.51 -20.07
C ALA A 27 6.45 0.54 -20.19
N GLN A 28 5.26 0.14 -20.63
CA GLN A 28 4.10 1.04 -20.71
C GLN A 28 3.64 1.52 -19.33
N GLN A 29 3.64 0.64 -18.34
CA GLN A 29 3.28 0.99 -16.97
C GLN A 29 4.28 1.97 -16.36
N ARG A 30 5.59 1.78 -16.58
CA ARG A 30 6.64 2.73 -16.20
C ARG A 30 6.48 4.09 -16.88
N ALA A 31 6.15 4.11 -18.18
CA ALA A 31 5.93 5.36 -18.92
C ALA A 31 4.71 6.15 -18.40
N LYS A 32 3.62 5.46 -18.06
CA LYS A 32 2.43 6.09 -17.47
C LYS A 32 2.74 6.71 -16.10
N LEU A 33 3.46 5.98 -15.25
CA LEU A 33 3.90 6.48 -13.94
C LEU A 33 4.86 7.66 -14.07
N ALA A 34 5.80 7.61 -15.02
CA ALA A 34 6.71 8.72 -15.30
C ALA A 34 5.94 9.97 -15.75
N ALA A 35 4.93 9.82 -16.62
CA ALA A 35 4.10 10.93 -17.06
C ALA A 35 3.22 11.52 -15.93
N GLU A 36 2.67 10.67 -15.06
CA GLU A 36 1.93 11.11 -13.86
C GLU A 36 2.86 11.78 -12.84
N SER A 37 4.10 11.32 -12.68
CA SER A 37 5.09 11.97 -11.80
C SER A 37 5.59 13.31 -12.35
N ALA A 38 5.77 13.42 -13.68
CA ALA A 38 6.22 14.64 -14.33
C ALA A 38 5.18 15.76 -14.31
N SER A 39 3.89 15.43 -14.18
CA SER A 39 2.83 16.44 -13.99
C SER A 39 2.69 16.90 -12.54
N MET A 40 3.30 16.17 -11.59
CA MET A 40 3.29 16.45 -10.15
C MET A 40 4.67 16.93 -9.66
N GLN A 41 5.40 17.65 -10.51
CA GLN A 41 6.80 18.08 -10.32
C GLN A 41 6.98 19.20 -9.27
N ASP A 42 6.25 19.10 -8.17
CA ASP A 42 6.42 19.88 -6.96
C ASP A 42 6.97 18.93 -5.90
N HIS A 43 8.04 19.31 -5.19
CA HIS A 43 8.59 18.54 -4.06
C HIS A 43 7.67 18.61 -2.82
N SER A 44 6.38 18.79 -3.07
CA SER A 44 5.31 18.79 -2.09
C SER A 44 4.96 17.36 -1.71
N PRO A 45 4.56 17.15 -0.44
CA PRO A 45 4.13 15.84 0.01
C PRO A 45 2.96 15.35 -0.84
N VAL A 46 3.00 14.07 -1.16
CA VAL A 46 1.88 13.37 -1.80
C VAL A 46 1.39 12.27 -0.89
N TYR A 47 0.14 11.89 -1.10
CA TYR A 47 -0.58 10.98 -0.24
C TYR A 47 -1.10 9.79 -1.04
N SER A 48 -0.96 8.61 -0.48
CA SER A 48 -1.64 7.40 -0.93
C SER A 48 -2.60 6.92 0.15
N THR A 49 -3.72 6.34 -0.26
CA THR A 49 -4.74 5.86 0.66
C THR A 49 -4.99 4.37 0.48
N LEU A 50 -5.34 3.74 1.58
CA LEU A 50 -5.64 2.32 1.69
C LEU A 50 -7.02 2.20 2.33
N GLN A 51 -7.89 1.36 1.78
CA GLN A 51 -9.10 0.91 2.46
C GLN A 51 -9.20 -0.60 2.35
N LEU A 52 -9.07 -1.25 3.49
CA LEU A 52 -9.18 -2.69 3.65
C LEU A 52 -10.46 -3.02 4.42
N LYS A 53 -11.33 -3.85 3.84
CA LYS A 53 -12.51 -4.39 4.52
C LYS A 53 -12.24 -5.83 4.94
N MET A 54 -12.51 -6.15 6.19
CA MET A 54 -12.29 -7.47 6.77
C MET A 54 -13.55 -7.97 7.48
N GLN A 55 -13.71 -9.28 7.57
CA GLN A 55 -14.71 -9.92 8.41
C GLN A 55 -14.09 -10.31 9.75
N GLY A 56 -14.61 -9.77 10.85
CA GLY A 56 -14.21 -10.14 12.21
C GLY A 56 -15.46 -10.38 13.07
N GLU A 57 -15.49 -11.48 13.82
CA GLU A 57 -16.56 -11.80 14.80
C GLU A 57 -18.00 -11.57 14.29
N GLY A 58 -18.28 -11.95 13.04
CA GLY A 58 -19.61 -11.81 12.44
C GLY A 58 -20.00 -10.41 11.95
N ARG A 59 -19.08 -9.43 11.96
CA ARG A 59 -19.27 -8.08 11.41
C ARG A 59 -18.14 -7.62 10.48
N GLU A 60 -18.42 -6.57 9.71
CA GLU A 60 -17.41 -5.93 8.84
C GLU A 60 -16.61 -4.91 9.65
N ILE A 61 -15.28 -5.00 9.55
CA ILE A 61 -14.32 -4.04 10.09
C ILE A 61 -13.63 -3.37 8.90
N THR A 62 -13.49 -2.06 8.93
CA THR A 62 -12.79 -1.32 7.88
C THR A 62 -11.52 -0.68 8.43
N LEU A 63 -10.37 -1.06 7.89
CA LEU A 63 -9.11 -0.36 8.08
C LEU A 63 -8.95 0.70 6.99
N LYS A 64 -8.74 1.96 7.38
CA LYS A 64 -8.37 3.05 6.48
C LYS A 64 -6.95 3.50 6.78
N GLY A 65 -6.12 3.58 5.76
CA GLY A 65 -4.75 4.07 5.84
C GLY A 65 -4.55 5.31 4.98
N VAL A 66 -3.72 6.24 5.45
CA VAL A 66 -3.19 7.35 4.66
C VAL A 66 -1.69 7.43 4.88
N PHE A 67 -0.92 7.49 3.80
CA PHE A 67 0.54 7.50 3.83
C PHE A 67 1.05 8.71 3.08
N GLU A 68 1.85 9.53 3.75
CA GLU A 68 2.56 10.67 3.20
C GLU A 68 3.92 10.20 2.65
N SER A 69 4.25 10.66 1.45
CA SER A 69 5.52 10.43 0.77
C SER A 69 6.14 11.76 0.37
N VAL A 70 7.46 11.78 0.23
CA VAL A 70 8.23 13.00 -0.06
C VAL A 70 7.88 13.65 -1.40
N ASP A 71 7.52 12.86 -2.40
CA ASP A 71 7.13 13.29 -3.74
C ASP A 71 6.37 12.18 -4.48
N ALA A 72 5.85 12.51 -5.66
CA ALA A 72 5.08 11.61 -6.51
C ALA A 72 5.87 10.36 -6.93
N GLU A 73 7.10 10.52 -7.41
CA GLU A 73 7.94 9.41 -7.87
C GLU A 73 8.17 8.40 -6.73
N HIS A 74 8.52 8.90 -5.55
CA HIS A 74 8.70 8.08 -4.38
C HIS A 74 7.42 7.34 -4.01
N CYS A 75 6.27 8.03 -3.94
CA CYS A 75 4.98 7.40 -3.65
C CYS A 75 4.64 6.25 -4.62
N PHE A 76 4.82 6.47 -5.92
CA PHE A 76 4.57 5.44 -6.94
C PHE A 76 5.49 4.24 -6.78
N ASN A 77 6.76 4.49 -6.44
CA ASN A 77 7.73 3.43 -6.17
C ASN A 77 7.36 2.63 -4.91
N GLU A 78 6.98 3.29 -3.82
CA GLU A 78 6.60 2.62 -2.58
C GLU A 78 5.33 1.76 -2.75
N LEU A 79 4.36 2.19 -3.56
CA LEU A 79 3.18 1.38 -3.89
C LEU A 79 3.52 0.02 -4.53
N GLN A 80 4.69 -0.10 -5.19
CA GLN A 80 5.12 -1.34 -5.85
C GLN A 80 6.09 -2.18 -5.02
N LYS A 81 6.67 -1.63 -3.95
CA LYS A 81 7.66 -2.33 -3.11
C LYS A 81 6.97 -3.07 -1.98
N SER A 82 7.13 -4.39 -1.92
CA SER A 82 6.59 -5.21 -0.81
C SER A 82 7.21 -4.91 0.55
N SER A 83 8.37 -4.23 0.58
CA SER A 83 9.04 -3.78 1.80
C SER A 83 8.58 -2.42 2.31
N SER A 84 7.74 -1.69 1.55
CA SER A 84 7.28 -0.36 1.93
C SER A 84 6.16 -0.40 2.97
N LEU A 85 5.84 0.78 3.49
CA LEU A 85 4.70 0.98 4.40
C LEU A 85 3.35 0.54 3.80
N ILE A 86 3.17 0.60 2.48
CA ILE A 86 1.88 0.38 1.81
C ILE A 86 1.87 -0.78 0.80
N GLY A 87 3.01 -1.14 0.20
CA GLY A 87 3.07 -2.01 -0.97
C GLY A 87 2.78 -3.49 -0.70
N ASN A 88 2.75 -3.93 0.56
CA ASN A 88 2.44 -5.32 0.94
C ASN A 88 0.95 -5.57 1.22
N TYR A 89 0.09 -4.54 1.24
CA TYR A 89 -1.31 -4.74 1.65
C TYR A 89 -2.11 -5.58 0.66
N GLN A 90 -1.83 -5.48 -0.66
CA GLN A 90 -2.49 -6.32 -1.66
C GLN A 90 -2.16 -7.79 -1.45
N GLN A 91 -0.87 -8.11 -1.36
CA GLN A 91 -0.42 -9.47 -1.14
C GLN A 91 -0.97 -10.04 0.18
N ARG A 92 -0.95 -9.28 1.27
CA ARG A 92 -1.54 -9.71 2.56
C ARG A 92 -3.03 -9.98 2.42
N CYS A 93 -3.79 -9.08 1.80
CA CYS A 93 -5.22 -9.29 1.59
C CYS A 93 -5.50 -10.55 0.76
N ASP A 94 -4.71 -10.83 -0.28
CA ASP A 94 -4.90 -11.99 -1.14
C ASP A 94 -4.67 -13.33 -0.39
N HIS A 95 -3.90 -13.33 0.69
CA HIS A 95 -3.61 -14.50 1.52
C HIS A 95 -4.50 -14.63 2.77
N GLU A 96 -5.23 -13.58 3.14
CA GLU A 96 -6.04 -13.54 4.34
C GLU A 96 -7.52 -13.84 4.04
N ALA A 97 -8.03 -14.97 4.53
CA ALA A 97 -9.43 -15.36 4.33
C ALA A 97 -10.44 -14.35 4.95
N SER A 98 -9.99 -13.56 5.92
CA SER A 98 -10.75 -12.48 6.53
C SER A 98 -10.87 -11.26 5.63
N CYS A 99 -9.99 -11.09 4.63
CA CYS A 99 -10.04 -9.96 3.70
C CYS A 99 -11.24 -10.08 2.74
N LYS A 100 -12.08 -9.04 2.69
CA LYS A 100 -13.21 -8.95 1.76
C LYS A 100 -12.92 -8.09 0.55
N SER A 101 -12.19 -7.00 0.74
CA SER A 101 -11.80 -6.13 -0.36
C SER A 101 -10.65 -5.23 0.04
N LEU A 102 -9.80 -4.92 -0.93
CA LEU A 102 -8.79 -3.88 -0.83
C LEU A 102 -9.03 -2.79 -1.87
N LYS A 103 -8.87 -1.53 -1.47
CA LYS A 103 -8.77 -0.39 -2.36
C LYS A 103 -7.49 0.36 -2.03
N LEU A 104 -6.62 0.50 -3.01
CA LEU A 104 -5.44 1.35 -2.97
C LEU A 104 -5.69 2.52 -3.92
N SER A 105 -5.50 3.76 -3.47
CA SER A 105 -5.53 4.91 -4.36
C SER A 105 -4.18 5.11 -5.04
N THR A 106 -4.20 5.85 -6.15
CA THR A 106 -2.99 6.47 -6.69
C THR A 106 -2.50 7.59 -5.77
N CYS A 107 -1.28 8.07 -6.03
CA CYS A 107 -0.68 9.20 -5.34
C CYS A 107 -1.45 10.50 -5.67
N SER A 108 -1.73 11.31 -4.65
CA SER A 108 -2.52 12.54 -4.72
C SER A 108 -1.83 13.65 -3.93
N THR A 109 -1.91 14.91 -4.37
CA THR A 109 -1.44 16.06 -3.56
C THR A 109 -2.45 16.49 -2.49
N TYR A 110 -3.66 15.92 -2.52
CA TYR A 110 -4.73 16.22 -1.58
C TYR A 110 -4.89 15.11 -0.53
N VAL A 111 -5.12 15.54 0.71
CA VAL A 111 -5.54 14.72 1.84
C VAL A 111 -6.57 15.50 2.67
N GLU A 112 -7.54 14.81 3.27
CA GLU A 112 -8.51 15.44 4.16
C GLU A 112 -7.85 15.94 5.46
N ALA A 113 -8.36 17.05 6.00
CA ALA A 113 -7.74 17.76 7.13
C ALA A 113 -7.60 16.89 8.40
N ASN A 114 -8.57 16.01 8.67
CA ASN A 114 -8.51 15.08 9.80
C ASN A 114 -7.34 14.10 9.71
N TYR A 115 -7.04 13.57 8.52
CA TYR A 115 -5.86 12.71 8.35
C TYR A 115 -4.56 13.52 8.42
N GLN A 116 -4.57 14.77 7.95
CA GLN A 116 -3.43 15.68 8.13
C GLN A 116 -3.13 15.91 9.62
N ASP A 117 -4.16 16.10 10.44
CA ASP A 117 -4.01 16.25 11.89
C ASP A 117 -3.46 14.97 12.54
N MET A 118 -3.95 13.79 12.15
CA MET A 118 -3.44 12.50 12.63
C MET A 118 -1.99 12.26 12.20
N LEU A 119 -1.61 12.60 10.96
CA LEU A 119 -0.23 12.50 10.47
C LEU A 119 0.72 13.38 11.30
N ASN A 120 0.20 14.48 11.84
CA ASN A 120 0.89 15.39 12.77
C ASN A 120 0.74 14.98 14.24
N LYS A 121 0.33 13.74 14.53
CA LYS A 121 0.20 13.17 15.88
C LYS A 121 -0.77 13.94 16.80
N LYS A 122 -1.75 14.65 16.22
CA LYS A 122 -2.77 15.35 17.02
C LYS A 122 -3.82 14.37 17.56
N PRO A 123 -4.41 14.64 18.74
CA PRO A 123 -5.52 13.83 19.25
C PRO A 123 -6.70 13.81 18.27
N ALA A 124 -7.34 12.65 18.14
CA ALA A 124 -8.54 12.46 17.33
C ALA A 124 -9.64 11.79 18.16
N SER A 125 -10.87 11.79 17.65
CA SER A 125 -12.00 11.12 18.30
C SER A 125 -11.93 9.59 18.25
N THR A 126 -10.99 9.04 17.48
CA THR A 126 -10.72 7.61 17.34
C THR A 126 -9.25 7.33 17.60
N ARG A 127 -8.97 6.17 18.21
CA ARG A 127 -7.61 5.63 18.28
C ARG A 127 -7.08 5.41 16.86
N TYR A 128 -5.81 5.72 16.65
CA TYR A 128 -5.13 5.46 15.39
C TYR A 128 -3.68 5.03 15.63
N LEU A 129 -3.15 4.26 14.68
CA LEU A 129 -1.72 3.98 14.64
C LEU A 129 -1.05 5.02 13.77
N HIS A 130 -0.07 5.71 14.33
CA HIS A 130 0.90 6.50 13.59
C HIS A 130 2.09 5.62 13.23
N LEU A 131 2.51 5.69 11.97
CA LEU A 131 3.66 5.01 11.41
C LEU A 131 4.66 6.06 10.97
N GLN A 132 5.95 5.83 11.21
CA GLN A 132 7.00 6.72 10.74
C GLN A 132 8.20 5.91 10.26
N ASN A 133 8.72 6.24 9.07
CA ASN A 133 9.97 5.67 8.62
C ASN A 133 11.13 6.29 9.44
N ALA A 134 11.87 5.45 10.16
CA ALA A 134 12.99 5.85 11.00
C ALA A 134 14.14 6.46 10.18
N GLN A 135 14.30 6.04 8.92
CA GLN A 135 15.33 6.54 8.01
C GLN A 135 14.90 7.80 7.26
N ASN A 136 13.59 7.97 7.04
CA ASN A 136 13.03 9.16 6.41
C ASN A 136 11.82 9.69 7.19
N PRO A 137 12.02 10.63 8.12
CA PRO A 137 10.92 11.14 8.96
C PRO A 137 9.78 11.83 8.19
N LYS A 138 9.99 12.19 6.92
CA LYS A 138 8.96 12.74 6.03
C LYS A 138 8.04 11.67 5.43
N GLU A 139 8.42 10.39 5.55
CA GLU A 139 7.55 9.27 5.22
C GLU A 139 6.85 8.81 6.50
N ARG A 140 5.54 8.98 6.51
CA ARG A 140 4.70 8.65 7.66
C ARG A 140 3.35 8.16 7.21
N GLY A 141 2.70 7.38 8.06
CA GLY A 141 1.39 6.84 7.79
C GLY A 141 0.48 6.94 8.99
N VAL A 142 -0.81 6.88 8.75
CA VAL A 142 -1.82 6.72 9.78
C VAL A 142 -2.75 5.59 9.39
N LEU A 143 -3.09 4.74 10.35
CA LEU A 143 -4.07 3.67 10.21
C LEU A 143 -5.20 3.86 11.21
N VAL A 144 -6.43 3.87 10.72
CA VAL A 144 -7.67 4.06 11.49
C VAL A 144 -8.58 2.86 11.28
N PHE A 145 -9.10 2.32 12.38
CA PHE A 145 -10.05 1.21 12.35
C PHE A 145 -11.46 1.72 12.59
N TRP A 146 -12.36 1.35 11.69
CA TRP A 146 -13.79 1.62 11.78
C TRP A 146 -14.52 0.33 12.08
N GLY A 147 -15.46 0.41 13.02
CA GLY A 147 -16.22 -0.74 13.49
C GLY A 147 -15.61 -1.43 14.70
N LEU A 148 -14.49 -0.98 15.25
CA LEU A 148 -14.01 -1.42 16.56
C LEU A 148 -14.62 -0.57 17.68
N ASN A 149 -14.89 -1.18 18.82
CA ASN A 149 -15.14 -0.48 20.08
C ASN A 149 -13.81 -0.07 20.74
N SER A 150 -13.86 0.73 21.80
CA SER A 150 -12.65 1.24 22.46
C SER A 150 -11.73 0.15 23.01
N SER A 151 -12.28 -0.94 23.57
CA SER A 151 -11.47 -2.05 24.07
C SER A 151 -10.75 -2.78 22.94
N GLU A 152 -11.47 -3.07 21.86
CA GLU A 152 -10.90 -3.76 20.70
C GLU A 152 -9.84 -2.92 19.99
N ALA A 153 -10.04 -1.60 19.91
CA ALA A 153 -9.06 -0.68 19.36
C ALA A 153 -7.78 -0.63 20.22
N ASP A 154 -7.91 -0.69 21.54
CA ASP A 154 -6.78 -0.72 22.49
C ASP A 154 -6.00 -2.03 22.40
N ASP A 155 -6.70 -3.16 22.32
CA ASP A 155 -6.10 -4.48 22.13
C ASP A 155 -5.37 -4.55 20.78
N PHE A 156 -6.01 -4.05 19.72
CA PHE A 156 -5.41 -3.99 18.39
C PHE A 156 -4.14 -3.11 18.39
N CYS A 157 -4.21 -1.92 18.98
CA CYS A 157 -3.06 -1.04 19.12
C CYS A 157 -1.91 -1.70 19.89
N THR A 158 -2.23 -2.38 21.00
CA THR A 158 -1.25 -3.10 21.82
C THR A 158 -0.62 -4.24 21.04
N HIS A 159 -1.40 -4.96 20.24
CA HIS A 159 -0.90 -6.04 19.41
C HIS A 159 0.07 -5.52 18.34
N MET A 160 -0.35 -4.52 17.56
CA MET A 160 0.45 -3.98 16.47
C MET A 160 1.77 -3.37 16.95
N THR A 161 1.76 -2.64 18.05
CA THR A 161 2.99 -2.02 18.59
C THR A 161 3.97 -3.04 19.21
N LYS A 162 3.53 -4.27 19.49
CA LYS A 162 4.37 -5.36 20.00
C LYS A 162 4.90 -6.29 18.92
N GLU A 163 4.23 -6.38 17.77
CA GLU A 163 4.73 -7.16 16.65
C GLU A 163 6.02 -6.54 16.08
N ARG A 164 6.94 -7.40 15.61
CA ARG A 164 8.15 -6.93 14.94
C ARG A 164 7.77 -6.23 13.63
N VAL A 165 7.70 -4.92 13.69
CA VAL A 165 7.69 -4.03 12.53
C VAL A 165 8.99 -4.24 11.73
N PRO A 166 9.00 -4.05 10.39
CA PRO A 166 10.25 -3.91 9.65
C PRO A 166 11.22 -2.96 10.38
N GLU A 167 12.52 -3.26 10.41
CA GLU A 167 13.56 -2.57 11.23
C GLU A 167 13.62 -1.04 11.10
N HIS A 168 12.87 -0.44 10.16
CA HIS A 168 12.91 0.97 9.84
C HIS A 168 11.55 1.66 9.97
N ILE A 169 10.55 1.03 10.59
CA ILE A 169 9.25 1.65 10.84
C ILE A 169 8.98 1.71 12.34
N GLU A 170 8.84 2.94 12.84
CA GLU A 170 8.36 3.22 14.18
C GLU A 170 6.83 3.27 14.18
N MET A 171 6.20 2.66 15.19
CA MET A 171 4.75 2.67 15.36
C MET A 171 4.37 3.24 16.73
N ALA A 172 3.38 4.12 16.76
CA ALA A 172 2.80 4.65 17.99
C ALA A 172 1.27 4.61 17.90
N CYS A 173 0.62 4.17 18.97
CA CYS A 173 -0.84 4.33 19.11
C CYS A 173 -1.14 5.67 19.78
N ILE A 174 -2.06 6.43 19.19
CA ILE A 174 -2.54 7.73 19.67
C ILE A 174 -4.06 7.66 19.80
#